data_AF-A0A2G5I2M6-F1
#
_entry.id   AF-A0A2G5I2M6-F1
#
_cell.length_a   1.000
_cell.length_b   1.000
_cell.length_c   1.000
_cell.angle_alpha   90.00
_cell.angle_beta   90.00
_cell.angle_gamma   90.00
#
_symmetry.space_group_name_H-M   'P 1'
#
loop_
_entity.id
_entity.type
_entity.pdbx_description
1 polymer ?
#
loop_
_entity_poly.entity_id
_entity_poly.type
_entity_poly.pdbx_seq_one_letter_code
_entity_poly.pdbx_strand_id
1 'polypeptide(L)'
;MLLIRPVGFVSRISPTPTGELLRLVAPRLLPYPEESPGFTYSSPDSDRSSDEKEYPGEKGSIGTELCDWYGVKDPANPKNWSLAKKLWVTANILACAFVVYMSGPIWSPSHEMFAEEFGAGYEYTSLGLALYTLGYGIGPLLFSPLSEIPSIGRNRPYIVTFIAFMLITIPTALVRNAPAFMFFRFWQGFFGSPILATGGASIVDIFDEIHAPIALSTWGAACFVAPPVGTIISAAAVTHLGWRFSIWETLIASGPVLAMMLLLPETSPDTILYYRAERLRRVTGNDNIRSRSEISQRGITVRTIVVDSLLVPSRITLMDPAVLFINIYLCLIYGVYYSFFESFPIVYQGMYDFPLLGLGLAFLPLAVGTVFSVSGYLAFLILDRVSGLNPTVKWRETNQQSRNLVWKLGRTYNLSMF
;
A
#
# COMPACT_ATOMS: atom_id res chain seq x y z
N MET A 1 7.17 21.11 -40.26
CA MET A 1 7.60 20.92 -38.86
C MET A 1 6.90 19.67 -38.33
N LEU A 2 7.58 18.52 -38.42
CA LEU A 2 7.07 17.21 -38.02
C LEU A 2 6.88 17.17 -36.49
N LEU A 3 5.64 17.37 -36.04
CA LEU A 3 5.25 17.09 -34.66
C LEU A 3 5.22 15.56 -34.49
N ILE A 4 6.35 15.01 -34.04
CA ILE A 4 6.40 13.69 -33.42
C ILE A 4 5.47 13.78 -32.20
N ARG A 5 4.22 13.34 -32.36
CA ARG A 5 3.30 13.20 -31.22
C ARG A 5 3.96 12.26 -30.23
N PRO A 6 4.22 12.65 -28.97
CA PRO A 6 4.81 11.76 -27.99
C PRO A 6 3.69 10.85 -27.45
N VAL A 7 3.17 9.95 -28.29
CA VAL A 7 2.06 9.03 -27.97
C VAL A 7 2.42 8.18 -26.74
N GLY A 8 3.70 7.88 -26.54
CA GLY A 8 4.21 7.14 -25.38
C GLY A 8 4.30 7.94 -24.07
N PHE A 9 4.46 9.27 -24.12
CA PHE A 9 4.53 10.11 -22.91
C PHE A 9 3.12 10.48 -22.43
N VAL A 10 2.26 10.86 -23.39
CA VAL A 10 0.84 11.18 -23.18
C VAL A 10 0.08 10.00 -22.57
N SER A 11 0.26 8.78 -23.10
CA SER A 11 -0.38 7.57 -22.56
C SER A 11 0.13 7.13 -21.18
N ARG A 12 1.34 7.53 -20.80
CA ARG A 12 1.92 7.21 -19.47
C ARG A 12 1.41 8.14 -18.37
N ILE A 13 1.16 9.41 -18.70
CA ILE A 13 0.70 10.42 -17.74
C ILE A 13 -0.81 10.46 -17.63
N SER A 14 -1.55 10.14 -18.69
CA SER A 14 -3.02 10.18 -18.69
C SER A 14 -3.70 9.47 -17.51
N PRO A 15 -3.24 8.29 -17.03
CA PRO A 15 -3.87 7.58 -15.91
C PRO A 15 -3.29 7.97 -14.53
N THR A 16 -2.48 9.02 -14.43
CA THR A 16 -1.95 9.52 -13.16
C THR A 16 -2.83 10.66 -12.63
N PRO A 17 -2.84 10.94 -11.31
CA PRO A 17 -3.51 12.09 -10.73
C PRO A 17 -3.12 13.42 -11.42
N THR A 18 -1.85 13.56 -11.79
CA THR A 18 -1.37 14.72 -12.56
C THR A 18 -1.99 14.77 -13.96
N GLY A 19 -2.15 13.64 -14.64
CA GLY A 19 -2.85 13.55 -15.92
C GLY A 19 -4.33 13.86 -15.84
N GLU A 20 -5.01 13.42 -14.78
CA GLU A 20 -6.41 13.78 -14.50
C GLU A 20 -6.56 15.29 -14.29
N LEU A 21 -5.69 15.90 -13.47
CA LEU A 21 -5.64 17.35 -13.27
C LEU A 21 -5.39 18.12 -14.57
N LEU A 22 -4.42 17.66 -15.38
CA LEU A 22 -4.11 18.30 -16.66
C LEU A 22 -5.28 18.23 -17.64
N ARG A 23 -6.11 17.18 -17.58
CA ARG A 23 -7.31 17.05 -18.42
C ARG A 23 -8.45 17.97 -18.00
N LEU A 24 -8.59 18.28 -16.71
CA LEU A 24 -9.56 19.29 -16.26
C LEU A 24 -9.26 20.66 -16.86
N VAL A 25 -7.97 20.96 -17.05
CA VAL A 25 -7.51 22.25 -17.63
C VAL A 25 -7.45 22.20 -19.16
N ALA A 26 -7.09 21.06 -19.75
CA ALA A 26 -6.88 20.92 -21.19
C ALA A 26 -7.31 19.53 -21.72
N PRO A 27 -8.62 19.27 -21.86
CA PRO A 27 -9.16 17.93 -22.15
C PRO A 27 -8.74 17.37 -23.53
N ARG A 28 -8.38 18.24 -24.48
CA ARG A 28 -7.97 17.83 -25.84
C ARG A 28 -6.52 17.32 -25.95
N LEU A 29 -5.67 17.51 -24.92
CA LEU A 29 -4.25 17.15 -24.98
C LEU A 29 -3.97 15.65 -24.70
N LEU A 30 -4.88 14.97 -24.01
CA LEU A 30 -4.68 13.58 -23.56
C LEU A 30 -5.95 12.71 -23.80
N PRO A 31 -6.42 12.49 -25.05
CA PRO A 31 -7.61 11.66 -25.28
C PRO A 31 -7.33 10.20 -24.94
N TYR A 32 -8.32 9.53 -24.35
CA TYR A 32 -8.30 8.07 -24.20
C TYR A 32 -8.56 7.36 -25.53
N PRO A 33 -8.16 6.08 -25.69
CA PRO A 33 -8.49 5.29 -26.88
C PRO A 33 -9.98 5.35 -27.23
N GLU A 34 -10.85 5.28 -26.21
CA GLU A 34 -12.30 5.31 -26.34
C GLU A 34 -12.85 6.67 -26.81
N GLU A 35 -12.07 7.75 -26.71
CA GLU A 35 -12.45 9.12 -27.11
C GLU A 35 -11.87 9.48 -28.49
N SER A 36 -11.15 8.56 -29.13
CA SER A 36 -10.55 8.77 -30.45
C SER A 36 -11.62 8.77 -31.55
N PRO A 37 -11.56 9.68 -32.54
CA PRO A 37 -12.45 9.62 -33.70
C PRO A 37 -12.32 8.26 -34.42
N GLY A 38 -13.43 7.53 -34.56
CA GLY A 38 -13.48 6.21 -35.21
C GLY A 38 -13.40 5.00 -34.27
N PHE A 39 -13.36 5.20 -32.94
CA PHE A 39 -13.48 4.10 -31.99
C PHE A 39 -14.89 3.51 -32.01
N THR A 40 -15.01 2.20 -32.20
CA THR A 40 -16.27 1.45 -32.10
C THR A 40 -16.15 0.46 -30.96
N TYR A 41 -17.04 0.54 -29.98
CA TYR A 41 -17.06 -0.39 -28.87
C TYR A 41 -17.74 -1.70 -29.31
N SER A 42 -17.02 -2.81 -29.18
CA SER A 42 -17.57 -4.17 -29.30
C SER A 42 -17.58 -4.79 -27.91
N SER A 43 -18.75 -5.19 -27.41
CA SER A 43 -18.84 -5.89 -26.13
C SER A 43 -18.12 -7.24 -26.25
N PRO A 44 -17.25 -7.63 -25.29
CA PRO A 44 -16.58 -8.92 -25.31
C PRO A 44 -17.55 -10.12 -25.27
N ASP A 45 -18.82 -9.91 -24.93
CA ASP A 45 -19.85 -10.95 -24.97
C ASP A 45 -20.35 -11.29 -26.39
N SER A 46 -20.01 -10.52 -27.43
CA SER A 46 -20.43 -10.84 -28.80
C SER A 46 -19.67 -12.01 -29.44
N ASP A 47 -18.50 -12.40 -28.88
CA ASP A 47 -17.61 -13.42 -29.46
C ASP A 47 -17.36 -14.64 -28.53
N ARG A 48 -17.97 -14.70 -27.34
CA ARG A 48 -17.85 -15.88 -26.46
C ARG A 48 -18.75 -17.01 -26.96
N SER A 49 -18.16 -17.92 -27.74
CA SER A 49 -18.72 -19.27 -27.93
C SER A 49 -18.95 -19.94 -26.57
N SER A 50 -20.07 -20.62 -26.45
CA SER A 50 -20.77 -21.18 -25.28
C SER A 50 -20.03 -22.14 -24.32
N ASP A 51 -18.69 -22.13 -24.22
CA ASP A 51 -17.93 -23.18 -23.52
C ASP A 51 -17.12 -22.74 -22.28
N GLU A 52 -17.20 -21.48 -21.82
CA GLU A 52 -16.63 -21.09 -20.52
C GLU A 52 -17.66 -21.24 -19.39
N LYS A 53 -17.34 -22.12 -18.42
CA LYS A 53 -18.18 -22.46 -17.27
C LYS A 53 -18.69 -21.22 -16.54
N GLU A 54 -19.99 -21.02 -16.66
CA GLU A 54 -20.81 -20.09 -15.89
C GLU A 54 -20.63 -20.36 -14.38
N TYR A 55 -20.03 -19.41 -13.67
CA TYR A 55 -19.99 -19.43 -12.22
C TYR A 55 -21.40 -19.13 -11.68
N PRO A 56 -21.96 -19.95 -10.78
CA PRO A 56 -23.36 -19.81 -10.36
C PRO A 56 -23.49 -18.61 -9.40
N GLY A 57 -23.86 -17.45 -9.94
CA GLY A 57 -24.14 -16.24 -9.16
C GLY A 57 -24.58 -15.01 -9.96
N GLU A 58 -24.29 -14.91 -11.26
CA GLU A 58 -24.52 -13.67 -12.01
C GLU A 58 -25.73 -13.75 -12.94
N LYS A 59 -26.93 -13.56 -12.39
CA LYS A 59 -28.02 -12.97 -13.17
C LYS A 59 -27.81 -11.47 -13.23
N GLY A 60 -27.01 -11.01 -14.20
CA GLY A 60 -27.12 -9.64 -14.67
C GLY A 60 -28.57 -9.39 -15.09
N SER A 61 -29.19 -8.32 -14.58
CA SER A 61 -30.51 -7.90 -15.02
C SER A 61 -30.52 -7.77 -16.54
N ILE A 62 -31.51 -8.41 -17.17
CA ILE A 62 -31.77 -8.40 -18.62
C ILE A 62 -31.49 -6.99 -19.18
N GLY A 63 -30.40 -6.85 -19.94
CA GLY A 63 -30.02 -5.60 -20.61
C GLY A 63 -28.76 -4.86 -20.11
N THR A 64 -27.98 -5.37 -19.15
CA THR A 64 -26.69 -4.75 -18.76
C THR A 64 -25.54 -5.27 -19.60
N GLU A 65 -24.81 -4.39 -20.29
CA GLU A 65 -23.60 -4.73 -21.06
C GLU A 65 -22.37 -4.64 -20.15
N LEU A 66 -21.58 -5.72 -20.08
CA LEU A 66 -20.41 -5.79 -19.20
C LEU A 66 -19.18 -5.15 -19.86
N CYS A 67 -18.63 -4.12 -19.21
CA CYS A 67 -17.35 -3.54 -19.57
C CYS A 67 -16.20 -4.35 -18.95
N ASP A 68 -15.42 -5.02 -19.79
CA ASP A 68 -14.20 -5.76 -19.44
C ASP A 68 -13.00 -5.29 -20.29
N TRP A 69 -11.84 -5.93 -20.13
CA TRP A 69 -10.67 -5.70 -20.97
C TRP A 69 -10.96 -6.02 -22.44
N TYR A 70 -10.39 -5.25 -23.36
CA TYR A 70 -10.56 -5.49 -24.81
C TYR A 70 -9.86 -6.76 -25.31
N GLY A 71 -9.04 -7.39 -24.47
CA GLY A 71 -8.37 -8.65 -24.74
C GLY A 71 -7.26 -8.93 -23.75
N VAL A 72 -6.62 -10.09 -23.88
CA VAL A 72 -5.57 -10.57 -22.95
C VAL A 72 -4.38 -9.60 -22.87
N LYS A 73 -4.09 -8.86 -23.96
CA LYS A 73 -2.98 -7.90 -24.05
C LYS A 73 -3.42 -6.43 -23.95
N ASP A 74 -4.60 -6.15 -23.38
CA ASP A 74 -5.07 -4.77 -23.19
C ASP A 74 -4.01 -3.95 -22.42
N PRO A 75 -3.48 -2.84 -22.98
CA PRO A 75 -2.43 -2.04 -22.35
C PRO A 75 -2.90 -1.27 -21.11
N ALA A 76 -4.22 -1.13 -20.90
CA ALA A 76 -4.76 -0.54 -19.68
C ALA A 76 -4.69 -1.50 -18.49
N ASN A 77 -4.61 -2.82 -18.74
CA ASN A 77 -4.45 -3.81 -17.68
C ASN A 77 -3.05 -3.65 -17.05
N PRO A 78 -2.95 -3.40 -15.73
CA PRO A 78 -1.67 -3.20 -15.05
C PRO A 78 -0.69 -4.36 -15.16
N LYS A 79 -1.19 -5.59 -15.30
CA LYS A 79 -0.36 -6.78 -15.51
C LYS A 79 0.33 -6.79 -16.88
N ASN A 80 -0.20 -6.08 -17.86
CA ASN A 80 0.39 -5.96 -19.20
C ASN A 80 1.37 -4.80 -19.36
N TRP A 81 1.60 -4.01 -18.30
CA TRP A 81 2.54 -2.90 -18.37
C TRP A 81 3.98 -3.36 -18.60
N SER A 82 4.78 -2.50 -19.24
CA SER A 82 6.21 -2.76 -19.39
C SER A 82 6.91 -2.87 -18.04
N LEU A 83 7.97 -3.68 -17.97
CA LEU A 83 8.73 -3.88 -16.74
C LEU A 83 9.21 -2.54 -16.14
N ALA A 84 9.65 -1.60 -16.97
CA ALA A 84 10.07 -0.27 -16.52
C ALA A 84 8.94 0.49 -15.80
N LYS A 85 7.69 0.41 -16.29
CA LYS A 85 6.53 1.03 -15.64
C LYS A 85 6.19 0.32 -14.33
N LYS A 86 6.26 -1.02 -14.30
CA LYS A 86 6.06 -1.80 -13.07
C LYS A 86 7.10 -1.43 -12.01
N LEU A 87 8.39 -1.40 -12.37
CA LEU A 87 9.48 -1.02 -11.47
C LEU A 87 9.35 0.43 -10.98
N TRP A 88 8.91 1.36 -11.84
CA TRP A 88 8.61 2.73 -11.41
C TRP A 88 7.52 2.76 -10.34
N VAL A 89 6.39 2.07 -10.57
CA VAL A 89 5.28 1.98 -9.60
C VAL A 89 5.75 1.35 -8.29
N THR A 90 6.50 0.24 -8.35
CA THR A 90 7.07 -0.40 -7.16
C THR A 90 7.99 0.56 -6.41
N ALA A 91 8.90 1.26 -7.10
CA ALA A 91 9.81 2.22 -6.48
C ALA A 91 9.07 3.38 -5.79
N ASN A 92 7.95 3.84 -6.34
CA ASN A 92 7.10 4.86 -5.74
C ASN A 92 6.46 4.37 -4.44
N ILE A 93 5.84 3.18 -4.48
CA ILE A 93 5.21 2.55 -3.31
C ILE A 93 6.25 2.27 -2.22
N LEU A 94 7.42 1.77 -2.61
CA LEU A 94 8.57 1.53 -1.73
C LEU A 94 9.03 2.82 -1.06
N ALA A 95 9.28 3.88 -1.82
CA ALA A 95 9.78 5.14 -1.28
C ALA A 95 8.79 5.77 -0.28
N CYS A 96 7.49 5.68 -0.57
CA CYS A 96 6.45 6.13 0.35
C CYS A 96 6.41 5.30 1.64
N ALA A 97 6.35 3.96 1.52
CA ALA A 97 6.40 3.09 2.69
C ALA A 97 7.69 3.28 3.51
N PHE A 98 8.83 3.46 2.83
CA PHE A 98 10.11 3.70 3.46
C PHE A 98 10.09 4.97 4.33
N VAL A 99 9.62 6.11 3.80
CA VAL A 99 9.57 7.35 4.58
C VAL A 99 8.63 7.23 5.78
N VAL A 100 7.50 6.55 5.64
CA VAL A 100 6.55 6.33 6.74
C VAL A 100 7.15 5.42 7.83
N TYR A 101 7.78 4.31 7.45
CA TYR A 101 8.44 3.41 8.41
C TYR A 101 9.64 4.08 9.08
N MET A 102 10.42 4.84 8.32
CA MET A 102 11.54 5.64 8.81
C MET A 102 11.09 6.64 9.89
N SER A 103 9.97 7.34 9.67
CA SER A 103 9.47 8.39 10.57
C SER A 103 9.02 7.89 11.95
N GLY A 104 8.82 6.58 12.12
CA GLY A 104 8.56 5.97 13.41
C GLY A 104 9.72 6.21 14.37
N PRO A 105 10.85 5.52 14.22
CA PRO A 105 11.97 5.63 15.15
C PRO A 105 12.98 6.72 14.79
N ILE A 106 12.77 7.54 13.76
CA ILE A 106 13.70 8.65 13.43
C ILE A 106 13.98 9.57 14.62
N TRP A 107 13.08 9.64 15.59
CA TRP A 107 13.24 10.47 16.77
C TRP A 107 13.88 9.73 17.95
N SER A 108 14.18 8.43 17.86
CA SER A 108 14.81 7.70 18.98
C SER A 108 16.14 8.32 19.45
N PRO A 109 17.02 8.85 18.58
CA PRO A 109 18.20 9.58 19.05
C PRO A 109 17.89 10.90 19.80
N SER A 110 16.63 11.34 19.81
CA SER A 110 16.19 12.59 20.41
C SER A 110 15.66 12.47 21.85
N HIS A 111 15.61 11.26 22.43
CA HIS A 111 14.94 11.05 23.72
C HIS A 111 15.51 11.92 24.84
N GLU A 112 16.83 11.98 24.97
CA GLU A 112 17.52 12.71 26.04
C GLU A 112 17.27 14.23 25.94
N MET A 113 17.50 14.82 24.77
CA MET A 113 17.27 16.24 24.54
C MET A 113 15.81 16.66 24.73
N PHE A 114 14.85 15.79 24.36
CA PHE A 114 13.43 16.04 24.59
C PHE A 114 13.08 15.99 26.09
N ALA A 115 13.64 15.01 26.81
CA ALA A 115 13.46 14.86 28.24
C ALA A 115 13.99 16.08 29.01
N GLU A 116 15.17 16.59 28.63
CA GLU A 116 15.76 17.80 29.20
C GLU A 116 14.91 19.04 28.96
N GLU A 117 14.41 19.24 27.73
CA GLU A 117 13.64 20.45 27.39
C GLU A 117 12.29 20.51 28.11
N PHE A 118 11.59 19.38 28.23
CA PHE A 118 10.24 19.34 28.78
C PHE A 118 10.15 18.80 30.20
N GLY A 119 11.28 18.45 30.83
CA GLY A 119 11.32 17.85 32.16
C GLY A 119 10.56 16.53 32.24
N ALA A 120 10.63 15.71 31.19
CA ALA A 120 9.88 14.46 31.06
C ALA A 120 10.76 13.24 31.37
N GLY A 121 10.21 12.22 32.04
CA GLY A 121 10.89 10.94 32.24
C GLY A 121 10.98 10.11 30.96
N TYR A 122 11.90 9.16 30.90
CA TYR A 122 12.15 8.31 29.72
C TYR A 122 10.88 7.57 29.25
N GLU A 123 10.05 7.12 30.20
CA GLU A 123 8.78 6.45 29.94
C GLU A 123 7.81 7.36 29.17
N TYR A 124 7.79 8.65 29.51
CA TYR A 124 6.98 9.62 28.79
C TYR A 124 7.54 9.87 27.40
N THR A 125 8.87 9.92 27.26
CA THR A 125 9.52 10.12 25.97
C THR A 125 9.21 8.94 25.03
N SER A 126 9.47 7.69 25.43
CA SER A 126 9.17 6.47 24.64
C SER A 126 7.73 6.38 24.09
N LEU A 127 6.76 7.03 24.77
CA LEU A 127 5.39 7.15 24.29
C LEU A 127 5.28 7.76 22.88
N GLY A 128 6.23 8.59 22.46
CA GLY A 128 6.26 9.20 21.13
C GLY A 128 6.44 8.19 19.99
N LEU A 129 7.22 7.12 20.20
CA LEU A 129 7.33 6.01 19.26
C LEU A 129 6.10 5.10 19.35
N ALA A 130 5.63 4.82 20.57
CA ALA A 130 4.48 3.96 20.80
C ALA A 130 3.19 4.53 20.19
N LEU A 131 2.92 5.83 20.34
CA LEU A 131 1.74 6.49 19.78
C LEU A 131 1.78 6.58 18.27
N TYR A 132 2.95 6.84 17.67
CA TYR A 132 3.12 6.73 16.23
C TYR A 132 2.84 5.32 15.75
N THR A 133 3.33 4.32 16.49
CA THR A 133 3.14 2.90 16.19
C THR A 133 1.67 2.51 16.25
N LEU A 134 0.98 2.96 17.29
CA LEU A 134 -0.46 2.77 17.46
C LEU A 134 -1.26 3.46 16.35
N GLY A 135 -0.93 4.71 16.03
CA GLY A 135 -1.53 5.44 14.93
C GLY A 135 -1.37 4.70 13.61
N TYR A 136 -0.16 4.23 13.30
CA TYR A 136 0.06 3.50 12.05
C TYR A 136 -0.68 2.16 12.02
N GLY A 137 -0.86 1.48 13.16
CA GLY A 137 -1.60 0.23 13.23
C GLY A 137 -3.10 0.41 13.01
N ILE A 138 -3.66 1.53 13.46
CA ILE A 138 -5.11 1.81 13.37
C ILE A 138 -5.50 2.40 12.02
N GLY A 139 -4.70 3.29 11.45
CA GLY A 139 -5.07 4.00 10.21
C GLY A 139 -5.47 3.09 9.04
N PRO A 140 -4.78 1.97 8.73
CA PRO A 140 -5.13 1.11 7.61
C PRO A 140 -6.49 0.45 7.76
N LEU A 141 -6.98 0.27 8.99
CA LEU A 141 -8.31 -0.26 9.26
C LEU A 141 -9.41 0.63 8.65
N LEU A 142 -9.16 1.93 8.53
CA LEU A 142 -10.06 2.87 7.88
C LEU A 142 -9.75 3.05 6.39
N PHE A 143 -8.47 3.22 6.03
CA PHE A 143 -8.09 3.67 4.70
C PHE A 143 -7.90 2.53 3.69
N SER A 144 -7.54 1.32 4.14
CA SER A 144 -7.40 0.17 3.24
C SER A 144 -8.74 -0.19 2.57
N PRO A 145 -9.86 -0.28 3.31
CA PRO A 145 -11.18 -0.52 2.71
C PRO A 145 -11.60 0.55 1.70
N LEU A 146 -11.32 1.82 2.00
CA LEU A 146 -11.63 2.93 1.10
C LEU A 146 -10.90 2.80 -0.24
N SER A 147 -9.70 2.19 -0.24
CA SER A 147 -8.93 1.96 -1.46
C SER A 147 -9.51 0.87 -2.38
N GLU A 148 -10.38 0.00 -1.85
CA GLU A 148 -11.07 -1.06 -2.60
C GLU A 148 -12.37 -0.58 -3.25
N ILE A 149 -12.80 0.65 -2.96
CA ILE A 149 -13.96 1.26 -3.62
C ILE A 149 -13.52 1.68 -5.05
N PRO A 150 -14.08 1.14 -6.15
CA PRO A 150 -13.67 1.41 -7.52
C PRO A 150 -13.85 2.86 -7.94
N SER A 151 -14.74 3.60 -7.27
CA SER A 151 -14.86 5.04 -7.49
C SER A 151 -13.75 5.83 -6.78
N ILE A 152 -13.06 5.28 -5.77
CA ILE A 152 -11.97 5.93 -5.03
C ILE A 152 -10.61 5.48 -5.57
N GLY A 153 -10.39 4.18 -5.72
CA GLY A 153 -9.13 3.58 -6.18
C GLY A 153 -7.99 3.61 -5.17
N ARG A 154 -6.81 3.13 -5.59
CA ARG A 154 -5.63 3.01 -4.72
C ARG A 154 -4.97 4.37 -4.48
N ASN A 155 -4.91 5.22 -5.50
CA ASN A 155 -4.07 6.41 -5.48
C ASN A 155 -4.60 7.54 -4.58
N ARG A 156 -5.93 7.72 -4.52
CA ARG A 156 -6.52 8.85 -3.78
C ARG A 156 -6.28 8.76 -2.27
N PRO A 157 -6.51 7.61 -1.61
CA PRO A 157 -6.15 7.45 -0.21
C PRO A 157 -4.67 7.75 0.02
N TYR A 158 -3.78 7.28 -0.85
CA TYR A 158 -2.33 7.50 -0.68
C TYR A 158 -1.98 8.98 -0.65
N ILE A 159 -2.46 9.75 -1.63
CA ILE A 159 -2.07 11.15 -1.78
C ILE A 159 -2.69 12.00 -0.68
N VAL A 160 -3.98 11.81 -0.40
CA VAL A 160 -4.69 12.63 0.60
C VAL A 160 -4.11 12.41 1.99
N THR A 161 -3.89 11.16 2.39
CA THR A 161 -3.36 10.89 3.73
C THR A 161 -1.87 11.21 3.83
N PHE A 162 -1.09 11.03 2.76
CA PHE A 162 0.32 11.43 2.77
C PHE A 162 0.52 12.94 2.83
N ILE A 163 -0.36 13.73 2.20
CA ILE A 163 -0.38 15.19 2.39
C ILE A 163 -0.73 15.53 3.84
N ALA A 164 -1.74 14.87 4.44
CA ALA A 164 -2.08 15.08 5.85
C ALA A 164 -0.91 14.71 6.78
N PHE A 165 -0.20 13.61 6.50
CA PHE A 165 1.03 13.21 7.18
C PHE A 165 2.08 14.32 7.16
N MET A 166 2.34 14.90 5.99
CA MET A 166 3.30 16.02 5.85
C MET A 166 2.84 17.26 6.62
N LEU A 167 1.56 17.62 6.51
CA LEU A 167 0.99 18.78 7.20
C LEU A 167 1.05 18.65 8.71
N ILE A 168 0.88 17.44 9.26
CA ILE A 168 1.00 17.16 10.69
C ILE A 168 2.45 17.09 11.16
N THR A 169 3.38 16.69 10.29
CA THR A 169 4.81 16.66 10.62
C THR A 169 5.35 18.06 10.98
N ILE A 170 4.82 19.13 10.36
CA ILE A 170 5.22 20.52 10.62
C ILE A 170 4.94 20.94 12.09
N PRO A 171 3.70 20.89 12.61
CA PRO A 171 3.43 21.23 13.99
C PRO A 171 4.06 20.25 14.99
N THR A 172 4.30 18.98 14.63
CA THR A 172 5.08 18.04 15.46
C THR A 172 6.49 18.59 15.75
N ALA A 173 7.17 19.14 14.73
CA ALA A 173 8.51 19.71 14.89
C ALA A 173 8.52 21.04 15.65
N LEU A 174 7.45 21.83 15.53
CA LEU A 174 7.34 23.18 16.11
C LEU A 174 6.76 23.21 17.53
N VAL A 175 6.42 22.05 18.07
CA VAL A 175 5.73 21.95 19.36
C VAL A 175 6.58 22.49 20.52
N ARG A 176 5.90 23.07 21.51
CA ARG A 176 6.50 23.67 22.71
C ARG A 176 6.01 23.04 24.01
N ASN A 177 5.32 21.91 23.93
CA ASN A 177 4.90 21.14 25.08
C ASN A 177 4.83 19.65 24.71
N ALA A 178 5.14 18.80 25.68
CA ALA A 178 5.25 17.37 25.46
C ALA A 178 3.90 16.68 25.11
N PRO A 179 2.74 17.03 25.72
CA PRO A 179 1.46 16.43 25.36
C PRO A 179 1.04 16.67 23.91
N ALA A 180 1.25 17.88 23.39
CA ALA A 180 0.95 18.17 21.99
C ALA A 180 1.88 17.39 21.04
N PHE A 181 3.13 17.14 21.42
CA PHE A 181 4.02 16.26 20.65
C PHE A 181 3.41 14.87 20.52
N MET A 182 3.00 14.28 21.65
CA MET A 182 2.35 12.97 21.71
C MET A 182 1.09 12.89 20.86
N PHE A 183 0.24 13.91 20.93
CA PHE A 183 -0.95 14.03 20.09
C PHE A 183 -0.59 14.00 18.60
N PHE A 184 0.35 14.83 18.15
CA PHE A 184 0.71 14.86 16.74
C PHE A 184 1.42 13.58 16.29
N ARG A 185 2.19 12.91 17.15
CA ARG A 185 2.84 11.62 16.83
C ARG A 185 1.82 10.54 16.49
N PHE A 186 0.72 10.44 17.25
CA PHE A 186 -0.37 9.52 16.92
C PHE A 186 -0.95 9.81 15.52
N TRP A 187 -1.32 11.06 15.26
CA TRP A 187 -1.94 11.43 13.99
C TRP A 187 -0.99 11.33 12.81
N GLN A 188 0.30 11.62 13.03
CA GLN A 188 1.35 11.42 12.03
C GLN A 188 1.38 9.94 11.62
N GLY A 189 1.46 9.00 12.57
CA GLY A 189 1.39 7.57 12.25
C GLY A 189 0.08 7.18 11.56
N PHE A 190 -1.06 7.70 12.05
CA PHE A 190 -2.39 7.41 11.50
C PHE A 190 -2.51 7.75 10.01
N PHE A 191 -2.08 8.95 9.60
CA PHE A 191 -2.19 9.37 8.20
C PHE A 191 -1.08 8.82 7.30
N GLY A 192 0.08 8.46 7.83
CA GLY A 192 1.15 7.83 7.04
C GLY A 192 0.84 6.36 6.67
N SER A 193 0.03 5.69 7.47
CA SER A 193 -0.16 4.24 7.41
C SER A 193 -0.82 3.59 6.19
N PRO A 194 -1.67 4.25 5.37
CA PRO A 194 -2.43 3.54 4.35
C PRO A 194 -1.55 2.75 3.38
N ILE A 195 -0.46 3.36 2.92
CA ILE A 195 0.50 2.75 2.00
C ILE A 195 1.13 1.47 2.57
N LEU A 196 1.18 1.32 3.90
CA LEU A 196 1.76 0.16 4.57
C LEU A 196 0.87 -1.09 4.47
N ALA A 197 -0.44 -0.93 4.28
CA ALA A 197 -1.34 -2.06 4.07
C ALA A 197 -1.66 -2.28 2.60
N THR A 198 -2.00 -1.20 1.90
CA THR A 198 -2.49 -1.25 0.52
C THR A 198 -1.35 -1.29 -0.50
N GLY A 199 -0.12 -0.89 -0.12
CA GLY A 199 1.05 -0.93 -1.01
C GLY A 199 1.32 -2.34 -1.52
N GLY A 200 1.15 -3.37 -0.66
CA GLY A 200 1.22 -4.77 -1.06
C GLY A 200 0.16 -5.15 -2.10
N ALA A 201 -1.08 -4.66 -1.93
CA ALA A 201 -2.15 -4.88 -2.91
C ALA A 201 -1.82 -4.24 -4.26
N SER A 202 -1.33 -3.01 -4.29
CA SER A 202 -0.88 -2.34 -5.51
C SER A 202 0.26 -3.08 -6.21
N ILE A 203 1.16 -3.75 -5.48
CA ILE A 203 2.21 -4.60 -6.06
C ILE A 203 1.61 -5.87 -6.69
N VAL A 204 0.64 -6.50 -6.02
CA VAL A 204 -0.06 -7.69 -6.55
C VAL A 204 -0.91 -7.35 -7.77
N ASP A 205 -1.45 -6.13 -7.85
CA ASP A 205 -2.23 -5.66 -8.99
C ASP A 205 -1.39 -5.62 -10.29
N ILE A 206 -0.09 -5.33 -10.20
CA ILE A 206 0.79 -5.13 -11.38
C ILE A 206 1.65 -6.36 -11.72
N PHE A 207 1.92 -7.25 -10.78
CA PHE A 207 2.72 -8.46 -11.01
C PHE A 207 1.85 -9.71 -11.12
N ASP A 208 2.28 -10.66 -11.96
CA ASP A 208 1.66 -11.97 -12.04
C ASP A 208 1.96 -12.78 -10.78
N GLU A 209 1.18 -13.83 -10.53
CA GLU A 209 1.30 -14.70 -9.34
C GLU A 209 2.72 -15.23 -9.11
N ILE A 210 3.50 -15.40 -10.18
CA ILE A 210 4.87 -15.90 -10.14
C ILE A 210 5.86 -14.83 -9.65
N HIS A 211 5.64 -13.57 -10.03
CA HIS A 211 6.56 -12.46 -9.76
C HIS A 211 6.17 -11.66 -8.51
N ALA A 212 4.89 -11.68 -8.13
CA ALA A 212 4.37 -10.96 -6.98
C ALA A 212 5.11 -11.29 -5.67
N PRO A 213 5.46 -12.55 -5.33
CA PRO A 213 6.20 -12.86 -4.10
C PRO A 213 7.59 -12.22 -4.04
N ILE A 214 8.28 -12.11 -5.17
CA ILE A 214 9.61 -11.47 -5.27
C ILE A 214 9.48 -9.96 -5.04
N ALA A 215 8.46 -9.34 -5.65
CA ALA A 215 8.20 -7.91 -5.47
C ALA A 215 7.76 -7.58 -4.03
N LEU A 216 6.88 -8.41 -3.45
CA LEU A 216 6.40 -8.26 -2.06
C LEU A 216 7.52 -8.44 -1.04
N SER A 217 8.41 -9.42 -1.23
CA SER A 217 9.56 -9.62 -0.33
C SER A 217 10.56 -8.47 -0.41
N THR A 218 10.81 -7.91 -1.59
CA THR A 218 11.62 -6.71 -1.76
C THR A 218 10.98 -5.50 -1.07
N TRP A 219 9.65 -5.39 -1.13
CA TRP A 219 8.90 -4.35 -0.41
C TRP A 219 8.92 -4.53 1.10
N GLY A 220 8.71 -5.74 1.60
CA GLY A 220 8.92 -6.04 3.02
C GLY A 220 10.33 -5.69 3.48
N ALA A 221 11.36 -6.06 2.71
CA ALA A 221 12.75 -5.74 3.02
C ALA A 221 12.98 -4.23 3.22
N ALA A 222 12.50 -3.42 2.28
CA ALA A 222 12.62 -1.97 2.37
C ALA A 222 11.92 -1.41 3.62
N CYS A 223 10.77 -1.97 3.99
CA CYS A 223 10.02 -1.58 5.19
C CYS A 223 10.78 -1.88 6.49
N PHE A 224 11.59 -2.94 6.55
CA PHE A 224 12.44 -3.28 7.71
C PHE A 224 13.80 -2.57 7.71
N VAL A 225 14.30 -2.13 6.55
CA VAL A 225 15.54 -1.34 6.46
C VAL A 225 15.30 0.13 6.78
N ALA A 226 14.11 0.67 6.48
CA ALA A 226 13.81 2.08 6.66
C ALA A 226 13.97 2.61 8.09
N PRO A 227 13.48 1.93 9.14
CA PRO A 227 13.56 2.46 10.50
C PRO A 227 15.01 2.60 11.01
N PRO A 228 15.92 1.60 10.86
CA PRO A 228 17.34 1.73 11.18
C PRO A 228 18.05 2.84 10.39
N VAL A 229 17.75 2.97 9.10
CA VAL A 229 18.32 4.04 8.27
C VAL A 229 17.88 5.42 8.80
N GLY A 230 16.61 5.56 9.19
CA GLY A 230 16.11 6.78 9.83
C GLY A 230 16.85 7.12 11.11
N THR A 231 17.07 6.14 11.99
CA THR A 231 17.83 6.35 13.22
C THR A 231 19.29 6.74 12.97
N ILE A 232 19.92 6.19 11.93
CA ILE A 232 21.32 6.55 11.59
C ILE A 232 21.40 7.99 11.09
N ILE A 233 20.50 8.39 10.19
CA ILE A 233 20.47 9.73 9.60
C ILE A 233 20.21 10.77 10.70
N SER A 234 19.18 10.55 11.51
CA SER A 234 18.82 11.44 12.61
C SER A 234 19.88 11.52 13.70
N ALA A 235 20.52 10.42 14.07
CA ALA A 235 21.62 10.42 15.03
C ALA A 235 22.78 11.33 14.59
N ALA A 236 23.05 11.42 13.29
CA ALA A 236 24.08 12.30 12.75
C ALA A 236 23.65 13.78 12.71
N ALA A 237 22.36 14.07 12.52
CA ALA A 237 21.87 15.43 12.40
C ALA A 237 21.52 16.06 13.76
N VAL A 238 20.93 15.28 14.68
CA VAL A 238 20.49 15.73 16.00
C VAL A 238 21.66 16.22 16.86
N THR A 239 22.86 15.67 16.68
CA THR A 239 24.08 16.17 17.35
C THR A 239 24.40 17.63 17.09
N HIS A 240 23.99 18.16 15.93
CA HIS A 240 24.36 19.51 15.48
C HIS A 240 23.15 20.46 15.38
N LEU A 241 21.97 19.93 15.09
CA LEU A 241 20.78 20.70 14.75
C LEU A 241 19.66 20.56 15.82
N GLY A 242 19.88 19.72 16.82
CA GLY A 242 18.94 19.46 17.91
C GLY A 242 17.82 18.49 17.53
N TRP A 243 17.06 18.08 18.54
CA TRP A 243 16.08 16.99 18.42
C TRP A 243 14.97 17.22 17.40
N ARG A 244 14.51 18.48 17.26
CA ARG A 244 13.44 18.85 16.32
C ARG A 244 13.81 18.54 14.88
N PHE A 245 15.10 18.55 14.56
CA PHE A 245 15.58 18.27 13.21
C PHE A 245 15.25 16.85 12.75
N SER A 246 15.18 15.87 13.67
CA SER A 246 14.74 14.50 13.34
C SER A 246 13.35 14.46 12.69
N ILE A 247 12.45 15.36 13.10
CA ILE A 247 11.10 15.48 12.53
C ILE A 247 11.15 16.24 11.19
N TRP A 248 12.02 17.23 11.05
CA TRP A 248 12.25 17.93 9.79
C TRP A 248 12.81 17.02 8.70
N GLU A 249 13.67 16.07 9.05
CA GLU A 249 14.18 15.05 8.12
C GLU A 249 13.07 14.21 7.49
N THR A 250 12.05 13.84 8.28
CA THR A 250 10.85 13.17 7.76
C THR A 250 10.18 14.03 6.69
N LEU A 251 10.00 15.33 6.95
CA LEU A 251 9.33 16.24 6.03
C LEU A 251 10.14 16.44 4.74
N ILE A 252 11.46 16.59 4.86
CA ILE A 252 12.40 16.71 3.74
C ILE A 252 12.33 15.46 2.86
N ALA A 253 12.36 14.27 3.47
CA ALA A 253 12.26 13.00 2.74
C ALA A 253 10.89 12.81 2.07
N SER A 254 9.82 13.35 2.67
CA SER A 254 8.46 13.24 2.14
C SER A 254 8.22 14.11 0.91
N GLY A 255 8.91 15.24 0.76
CA GLY A 255 8.73 16.16 -0.38
C GLY A 255 8.91 15.50 -1.76
N PRO A 256 10.08 14.89 -2.05
CA PRO A 256 10.31 14.17 -3.31
C PRO A 256 9.35 12.99 -3.50
N VAL A 257 9.01 12.28 -2.42
CA VAL A 257 8.08 11.16 -2.45
C VAL A 257 6.68 11.61 -2.85
N LEU A 258 6.18 12.74 -2.33
CA LEU A 258 4.90 13.29 -2.75
C LEU A 258 4.90 13.59 -4.25
N ALA A 259 5.97 14.21 -4.77
CA ALA A 259 6.09 14.50 -6.19
C ALA A 259 6.06 13.21 -7.05
N MET A 260 6.70 12.15 -6.57
CA MET A 260 6.64 10.82 -7.19
C MET A 260 5.21 10.25 -7.14
N MET A 261 4.53 10.30 -5.99
CA MET A 261 3.16 9.79 -5.83
C MET A 261 2.12 10.49 -6.73
N LEU A 262 2.29 11.78 -7.02
CA LEU A 262 1.43 12.50 -7.98
C LEU A 262 1.55 11.94 -9.42
N LEU A 263 2.63 11.21 -9.71
CA LEU A 263 2.89 10.53 -10.99
C LEU A 263 2.57 9.02 -10.94
N LEU A 264 2.00 8.52 -9.85
CA LEU A 264 1.61 7.13 -9.71
C LEU A 264 0.36 6.85 -10.57
N PRO A 265 0.41 5.94 -11.56
CA PRO A 265 -0.79 5.52 -12.29
C PRO A 265 -1.69 4.65 -11.40
N GLU A 266 -3.00 4.66 -11.64
CA GLU A 266 -3.93 3.79 -10.90
C GLU A 266 -3.61 2.31 -11.17
N THR A 267 -3.50 1.51 -10.11
CA THR A 267 -3.15 0.08 -10.20
C THR A 267 -4.35 -0.83 -10.07
N SER A 268 -5.45 -0.40 -9.44
CA SER A 268 -6.61 -1.28 -9.23
C SER A 268 -7.32 -1.62 -10.55
N PRO A 269 -7.40 -2.92 -10.94
CA PRO A 269 -8.15 -3.35 -12.12
C PRO A 269 -9.61 -2.89 -12.09
N ASP A 270 -10.26 -3.01 -10.93
CA ASP A 270 -11.66 -2.63 -10.71
C ASP A 270 -11.90 -1.15 -10.93
N THR A 271 -10.99 -0.31 -10.42
CA THR A 271 -11.05 1.15 -10.58
C THR A 271 -10.85 1.56 -12.04
N ILE A 272 -9.90 0.94 -12.73
CA ILE A 272 -9.63 1.22 -14.15
C ILE A 272 -10.84 0.89 -15.01
N LEU A 273 -11.47 -0.27 -14.78
CA LEU A 273 -12.66 -0.70 -15.51
C LEU A 273 -13.89 0.14 -15.15
N TYR A 274 -14.03 0.57 -13.90
CA TYR A 274 -15.09 1.49 -13.48
C TYR A 274 -15.06 2.80 -14.29
N TYR A 275 -13.90 3.46 -14.36
CA TYR A 275 -13.77 4.69 -15.14
C TYR A 275 -13.86 4.45 -16.65
N ARG A 276 -13.46 3.27 -17.13
CA ARG A 276 -13.67 2.90 -18.54
C ARG A 276 -15.15 2.77 -18.87
N ALA A 277 -15.93 2.08 -18.05
CA ALA A 277 -17.38 1.95 -18.23
C ALA A 277 -18.04 3.34 -18.22
N GLU A 278 -17.64 4.22 -17.30
CA GLU A 278 -18.13 5.60 -17.26
C GLU A 278 -17.83 6.38 -18.55
N ARG A 279 -16.61 6.27 -19.09
CA ARG A 279 -16.24 6.90 -20.37
C ARG A 279 -17.05 6.35 -21.54
N LEU A 280 -17.22 5.04 -21.60
CA LEU A 280 -18.00 4.39 -22.66
C LEU A 280 -19.46 4.86 -22.64
N ARG A 281 -20.10 4.94 -21.46
CA ARG A 281 -21.46 5.50 -21.33
C ARG A 281 -21.56 6.93 -21.90
N ARG A 282 -20.56 7.77 -21.63
CA ARG A 282 -20.53 9.16 -22.14
C ARG A 282 -20.36 9.24 -23.66
N VAL A 283 -19.56 8.36 -24.25
CA VAL A 283 -19.25 8.39 -25.70
C VAL A 283 -20.36 7.71 -26.52
N THR A 284 -20.87 6.57 -26.08
CA THR A 284 -21.89 5.81 -26.82
C THR A 284 -23.32 6.28 -26.53
N GLY A 285 -23.54 6.98 -25.41
CA GLY A 285 -24.87 7.32 -24.90
C GLY A 285 -25.65 6.11 -24.37
N ASN A 286 -25.01 4.95 -24.21
CA ASN A 286 -25.64 3.73 -23.70
C ASN A 286 -25.43 3.60 -22.18
N ASP A 287 -26.46 3.94 -21.39
CA ASP A 287 -26.43 3.89 -19.92
C ASP A 287 -26.35 2.48 -19.32
N ASN A 288 -26.52 1.44 -20.16
CA ASN A 288 -26.50 0.04 -19.75
C ASN A 288 -25.08 -0.54 -19.62
N ILE A 289 -24.04 0.18 -20.06
CA ILE A 289 -22.65 -0.28 -19.93
C ILE A 289 -22.21 -0.11 -18.47
N ARG A 290 -21.82 -1.22 -17.81
CA ARG A 290 -21.38 -1.26 -16.40
C ARG A 290 -20.15 -2.15 -16.25
N SER A 291 -19.25 -1.82 -15.33
CA SER A 291 -18.16 -2.74 -14.97
C SER A 291 -18.64 -3.79 -13.97
N ARG A 292 -17.95 -4.94 -13.88
CA ARG A 292 -18.25 -6.00 -12.90
C ARG A 292 -18.26 -5.46 -11.47
N SER A 293 -17.27 -4.62 -11.16
CA SER A 293 -17.07 -3.97 -9.86
C SER A 293 -18.17 -2.97 -9.53
N GLU A 294 -18.76 -2.31 -10.54
CA GLU A 294 -19.90 -1.42 -10.36
C GLU A 294 -21.20 -2.18 -10.07
N ILE A 295 -21.36 -3.37 -10.68
CA ILE A 295 -22.51 -4.26 -10.44
C ILE A 295 -22.44 -4.86 -9.03
N SER A 296 -21.27 -5.36 -8.63
CA SER A 296 -21.07 -6.00 -7.32
C SER A 296 -21.22 -5.02 -6.16
N GLN A 297 -20.92 -3.74 -6.37
CA GLN A 297 -21.04 -2.69 -5.35
C GLN A 297 -22.36 -1.92 -5.39
N ARG A 298 -23.28 -2.30 -6.28
CA ARG A 298 -24.57 -1.62 -6.41
C ARG A 298 -25.42 -1.86 -5.15
N GLY A 299 -25.70 -0.78 -4.40
CA GLY A 299 -26.51 -0.82 -3.19
C GLY A 299 -25.71 -0.91 -1.87
N ILE A 300 -24.38 -0.96 -1.93
CA ILE A 300 -23.54 -0.95 -0.73
C ILE A 300 -23.38 0.49 -0.25
N THR A 301 -23.80 0.76 0.99
CA THR A 301 -23.63 2.08 1.62
C THR A 301 -22.21 2.20 2.18
N VAL A 302 -21.62 3.40 2.21
CA VAL A 302 -20.28 3.65 2.80
C VAL A 302 -20.17 3.11 4.24
N ARG A 303 -21.26 3.21 5.02
CA ARG A 303 -21.35 2.62 6.36
C ARG A 303 -21.22 1.09 6.33
N THR A 304 -21.87 0.42 5.38
CA THR A 304 -21.76 -1.03 5.18
C THR A 304 -20.35 -1.41 4.78
N ILE A 305 -19.68 -0.63 3.91
CA ILE A 305 -18.27 -0.87 3.54
C ILE A 305 -17.37 -0.79 4.77
N VAL A 306 -17.50 0.25 5.59
CA VAL A 306 -16.66 0.41 6.79
C VAL A 306 -16.94 -0.69 7.82
N VAL A 307 -18.21 -1.03 8.04
CA VAL A 307 -18.61 -2.07 9.00
C VAL A 307 -18.13 -3.44 8.53
N ASP A 308 -18.36 -3.81 7.27
CA ASP A 308 -17.94 -5.09 6.71
C ASP A 308 -16.41 -5.18 6.68
N SER A 309 -15.71 -4.11 6.33
CA SER A 309 -14.26 -4.14 6.21
C SER A 309 -13.51 -4.05 7.54
N LEU A 310 -14.19 -3.68 8.64
CA LEU A 310 -13.63 -3.77 9.99
C LEU A 310 -14.02 -5.09 10.65
N LEU A 311 -15.32 -5.41 10.66
CA LEU A 311 -15.84 -6.56 11.41
C LEU A 311 -15.48 -7.88 10.72
N VAL A 312 -15.52 -7.97 9.39
CA VAL A 312 -15.26 -9.23 8.69
C VAL A 312 -13.80 -9.65 8.84
N PRO A 313 -12.78 -8.80 8.57
CA PRO A 313 -11.39 -9.20 8.78
C PRO A 313 -11.07 -9.51 10.25
N SER A 314 -11.59 -8.74 11.21
CA SER A 314 -11.42 -9.03 12.64
C SER A 314 -12.05 -10.37 13.03
N ARG A 315 -13.25 -10.66 12.51
CA ARG A 315 -13.92 -11.94 12.75
C ARG A 315 -13.14 -13.10 12.14
N ILE A 316 -12.68 -12.97 10.89
CA ILE A 316 -11.83 -13.99 10.24
C ILE A 316 -10.57 -14.21 11.06
N THR A 317 -9.92 -13.14 11.51
CA THR A 317 -8.67 -13.21 12.29
C THR A 317 -8.86 -13.91 13.62
N LEU A 318 -9.98 -13.68 14.31
CA LEU A 318 -10.25 -14.29 15.62
C LEU A 318 -10.86 -15.70 15.54
N MET A 319 -11.62 -15.99 14.48
CA MET A 319 -12.30 -17.28 14.33
C MET A 319 -11.48 -18.31 13.57
N ASP A 320 -10.57 -17.91 12.68
CA ASP A 320 -9.64 -18.82 12.02
C ASP A 320 -8.36 -18.97 12.86
N PRO A 321 -8.13 -20.14 13.50
CA PRO A 321 -6.99 -20.33 14.39
C PRO A 321 -5.64 -20.24 13.66
N ALA A 322 -5.57 -20.56 12.36
CA ALA A 322 -4.33 -20.46 11.61
C ALA A 322 -3.95 -18.99 11.36
N VAL A 323 -4.94 -18.18 10.99
CA VAL A 323 -4.76 -16.72 10.81
C VAL A 323 -4.42 -16.05 12.13
N LEU A 324 -5.10 -16.42 13.23
CA LEU A 324 -4.81 -15.91 14.57
C LEU A 324 -3.37 -16.19 14.99
N PHE A 325 -2.91 -17.43 14.80
CA PHE A 325 -1.54 -17.84 15.15
C PHE A 325 -0.49 -17.02 14.39
N ILE A 326 -0.65 -16.85 13.08
CA ILE A 326 0.28 -16.05 12.26
C ILE A 326 0.27 -14.58 12.71
N ASN A 327 -0.90 -14.01 13.02
CA ASN A 327 -0.99 -12.63 13.51
C ASN A 327 -0.31 -12.44 14.88
N ILE A 328 -0.51 -13.35 15.83
CA ILE A 328 0.16 -13.30 17.14
C ILE A 328 1.67 -13.42 16.97
N TYR A 329 2.13 -14.34 16.11
CA TYR A 329 3.55 -14.53 15.82
C TYR A 329 4.17 -13.28 15.18
N LEU A 330 3.49 -12.67 14.20
CA LEU A 330 3.94 -11.42 13.59
C LEU A 330 3.94 -10.26 14.58
N CYS A 331 2.94 -10.16 15.46
CA CYS A 331 2.90 -9.17 16.53
C CYS A 331 4.11 -9.32 17.47
N LEU A 332 4.50 -10.56 17.81
CA LEU A 332 5.69 -10.82 18.63
C LEU A 332 6.96 -10.39 17.91
N ILE A 333 7.16 -10.80 16.64
CA ILE A 333 8.33 -10.39 15.85
C ILE A 333 8.42 -8.87 15.78
N TYR A 334 7.30 -8.22 15.47
CA TYR A 334 7.24 -6.79 15.29
C TYR A 334 7.49 -6.04 16.61
N GLY A 335 6.95 -6.54 17.73
CA GLY A 335 7.21 -6.01 19.06
C GLY A 335 8.68 -6.14 19.48
N VAL A 336 9.31 -7.29 19.21
CA VAL A 336 10.75 -7.49 19.45
C VAL A 336 11.59 -6.57 18.56
N TYR A 337 11.20 -6.39 17.31
CA TYR A 337 11.93 -5.50 16.40
C TYR A 337 11.84 -4.04 16.86
N TYR A 338 10.65 -3.55 17.23
CA TYR A 338 10.48 -2.18 17.68
C TYR A 338 11.11 -1.90 19.06
N SER A 339 11.20 -2.91 19.93
CA SER A 339 11.86 -2.75 21.23
C SER A 339 13.36 -2.44 21.12
N PHE A 340 14.01 -2.75 19.98
CA PHE A 340 15.38 -2.31 19.74
C PHE A 340 15.53 -0.78 19.70
N PHE A 341 14.54 -0.06 19.16
CA PHE A 341 14.59 1.40 19.08
C PHE A 341 14.47 2.10 20.44
N GLU A 342 13.92 1.40 21.44
CA GLU A 342 13.85 1.88 22.83
C GLU A 342 15.00 1.33 23.69
N SER A 343 15.39 0.06 23.50
CA SER A 343 16.45 -0.54 24.31
C SER A 343 17.85 -0.04 23.95
N PHE A 344 18.12 0.28 22.68
CA PHE A 344 19.45 0.73 22.26
C PHE A 344 19.85 2.07 22.87
N PRO A 345 19.00 3.12 22.91
CA PRO A 345 19.31 4.34 23.65
C PRO A 345 19.62 4.07 25.13
N ILE A 346 18.81 3.25 25.81
CA ILE A 346 19.01 2.91 27.23
C ILE A 346 20.37 2.24 27.46
N VAL A 347 20.72 1.26 26.63
CA VAL A 347 21.96 0.48 26.81
C VAL A 347 23.17 1.27 26.32
N TYR A 348 23.18 1.70 25.07
CA TYR A 348 24.37 2.27 24.44
C TYR A 348 24.64 3.70 24.91
N GLN A 349 23.64 4.58 25.03
CA GLN A 349 23.87 5.91 25.59
C GLN A 349 23.91 5.87 27.12
N GLY A 350 22.96 5.18 27.75
CA GLY A 350 22.83 5.22 29.22
C GLY A 350 23.85 4.41 30.02
N MET A 351 24.33 3.27 29.49
CA MET A 351 25.27 2.40 30.22
C MET A 351 26.69 2.41 29.65
N TYR A 352 26.84 2.55 28.33
CA TYR A 352 28.13 2.51 27.64
C TYR A 352 28.65 3.89 27.21
N ASP A 353 27.90 4.97 27.48
CA ASP A 353 28.25 6.35 27.16
C ASP A 353 28.60 6.56 25.67
N PHE A 354 27.91 5.85 24.77
CA PHE A 354 28.13 6.02 23.33
C PHE A 354 27.74 7.44 22.90
N PRO A 355 28.55 8.09 22.05
CA PRO A 355 28.12 9.32 21.41
C PRO A 355 26.91 9.03 20.50
N LEU A 356 26.10 10.04 20.23
CA LEU A 356 24.85 9.86 19.48
C LEU A 356 25.04 9.20 18.11
N LEU A 357 26.10 9.58 17.38
CA LEU A 357 26.43 8.92 16.12
C LEU A 357 26.78 7.43 16.29
N GLY A 358 27.44 7.07 17.41
CA GLY A 358 27.72 5.70 17.79
C GLY A 358 26.43 4.90 18.04
N LEU A 359 25.43 5.51 18.69
CA LEU A 359 24.09 4.91 18.83
C LEU A 359 23.45 4.68 17.45
N GLY A 360 23.50 5.67 16.55
CA GLY A 360 22.98 5.51 15.19
C GLY A 360 23.59 4.29 14.49
N LEU A 361 24.92 4.17 14.51
CA LEU A 361 25.64 3.04 13.92
C LEU A 361 25.31 1.69 14.57
N ALA A 362 24.89 1.67 15.84
CA ALA A 362 24.46 0.44 16.51
C ALA A 362 23.18 -0.17 15.89
N PHE A 363 22.39 0.61 15.13
CA PHE A 363 21.24 0.10 14.38
C PHE A 363 21.59 -0.52 13.01
N LEU A 364 22.82 -0.32 12.51
CA LEU A 364 23.26 -0.85 11.21
C LEU A 364 23.12 -2.39 11.09
N PRO A 365 23.39 -3.21 12.12
CA PRO A 365 23.18 -4.65 12.06
C PRO A 365 21.73 -5.05 11.74
N LEU A 366 20.72 -4.27 12.12
CA LEU A 366 19.31 -4.54 11.77
C LEU A 366 19.08 -4.42 10.25
N ALA A 367 19.65 -3.38 9.62
CA ALA A 367 19.60 -3.21 8.17
C ALA A 367 20.35 -4.34 7.46
N VAL A 368 21.57 -4.66 7.90
CA VAL A 368 22.40 -5.72 7.32
C VAL A 368 21.72 -7.08 7.45
N GLY A 369 21.18 -7.41 8.63
CA GLY A 369 20.45 -8.66 8.87
C GLY A 369 19.21 -8.80 7.99
N THR A 370 18.49 -7.71 7.73
CA THR A 370 17.34 -7.69 6.81
C THR A 370 17.77 -8.00 5.38
N VAL A 371 18.87 -7.42 4.91
CA VAL A 371 19.42 -7.70 3.58
C VAL A 371 19.81 -9.17 3.45
N PHE A 372 20.54 -9.72 4.42
CA PHE A 372 20.89 -11.15 4.42
C PHE A 372 19.66 -12.05 4.42
N SER A 373 18.65 -11.74 5.24
CA SER A 373 17.40 -12.51 5.32
C SER A 373 16.67 -12.54 3.98
N VAL A 374 16.51 -11.38 3.34
CA VAL A 374 15.80 -11.26 2.07
C VAL A 374 16.60 -11.86 0.92
N SER A 375 17.93 -11.68 0.89
CA SER A 375 18.78 -12.37 -0.09
C SER A 375 18.68 -13.90 0.04
N GLY A 376 18.66 -14.43 1.26
CA GLY A 376 18.45 -15.86 1.51
C GLY A 376 17.07 -16.34 1.05
N TYR A 377 16.01 -15.57 1.34
CA TYR A 377 14.65 -15.90 0.90
C TYR A 377 14.51 -15.86 -0.63
N LEU A 378 15.07 -14.83 -1.28
CA LEU A 378 15.07 -14.73 -2.75
C LEU A 378 15.89 -15.85 -3.39
N ALA A 379 17.04 -16.21 -2.82
CA ALA A 379 17.82 -17.37 -3.27
C ALA A 379 17.01 -18.66 -3.16
N PHE A 380 16.31 -18.87 -2.04
CA PHE A 380 15.40 -20.01 -1.87
C PHE A 380 14.30 -20.04 -2.94
N LEU A 381 13.61 -18.92 -3.19
CA LEU A 381 12.59 -18.85 -4.24
C LEU A 381 13.13 -19.12 -5.64
N ILE A 382 14.33 -18.62 -5.95
CA ILE A 382 14.99 -18.87 -7.23
C ILE A 382 15.41 -20.34 -7.36
N LEU A 383 15.94 -20.94 -6.29
CA LEU A 383 16.33 -22.35 -6.27
C LEU A 383 15.13 -23.30 -6.38
N ASP A 384 14.02 -23.02 -5.68
CA ASP A 384 12.76 -23.77 -5.82
C ASP A 384 12.27 -23.71 -7.28
N ARG A 385 12.35 -22.52 -7.90
CA ARG A 385 11.99 -22.34 -9.32
C ARG A 385 12.91 -23.08 -10.29
N VAL A 386 14.22 -23.12 -10.03
CA VAL A 386 15.21 -23.80 -10.88
C VAL A 386 15.15 -25.32 -10.72
N SER A 387 14.88 -25.80 -9.51
CA SER A 387 14.84 -27.23 -9.20
C SER A 387 13.61 -27.96 -9.76
N GLY A 388 12.60 -27.24 -10.27
CA GLY A 388 11.42 -27.83 -10.89
C GLY A 388 10.60 -28.71 -9.93
N LEU A 389 10.95 -28.72 -8.64
CA LEU A 389 10.09 -29.23 -7.59
C LEU A 389 8.83 -28.40 -7.69
N ASN A 390 7.70 -29.05 -7.95
CA ASN A 390 6.44 -28.40 -8.27
C ASN A 390 5.50 -28.48 -7.05
N PRO A 391 5.82 -27.88 -5.89
CA PRO A 391 4.88 -27.86 -4.77
C PRO A 391 3.67 -26.98 -5.08
N THR A 392 3.78 -26.01 -6.01
CA THR A 392 2.69 -25.10 -6.39
C THR A 392 1.57 -25.76 -7.19
N VAL A 393 1.85 -26.78 -8.02
CA VAL A 393 0.81 -27.59 -8.68
C VAL A 393 0.08 -28.44 -7.65
N LYS A 394 0.82 -29.09 -6.74
CA LYS A 394 0.25 -29.85 -5.62
C LYS A 394 -0.55 -28.96 -4.68
N TRP A 395 -0.08 -27.74 -4.40
CA TRP A 395 -0.77 -26.77 -3.56
C TRP A 395 -2.00 -26.19 -4.26
N ARG A 396 -1.99 -25.96 -5.59
CA ARG A 396 -3.20 -25.59 -6.36
C ARG A 396 -4.27 -26.67 -6.27
N GLU A 397 -3.91 -27.94 -6.44
CA GLU A 397 -4.86 -29.05 -6.28
C GLU A 397 -5.39 -29.15 -4.84
N THR A 398 -4.50 -28.99 -3.85
CA THR A 398 -4.87 -29.03 -2.44
C THR A 398 -5.78 -27.86 -2.06
N ASN A 399 -5.47 -26.63 -2.51
CA ASN A 399 -6.22 -25.43 -2.17
C ASN A 399 -7.56 -25.34 -2.94
N GLN A 400 -7.63 -25.88 -4.16
CA GLN A 400 -8.89 -26.12 -4.87
C GLN A 400 -9.76 -27.12 -4.10
N GLN A 401 -9.16 -28.20 -3.58
CA GLN A 401 -9.86 -29.15 -2.71
C GLN A 401 -10.29 -28.51 -1.38
N SER A 402 -9.47 -27.67 -0.75
CA SER A 402 -9.80 -26.93 0.48
C SER A 402 -10.97 -25.98 0.24
N ARG A 403 -10.94 -25.18 -0.84
CA ARG A 403 -12.05 -24.30 -1.22
C ARG A 403 -13.32 -25.08 -1.48
N ASN A 404 -13.24 -26.22 -2.17
CA ASN A 404 -14.38 -27.10 -2.39
C ASN A 404 -14.90 -27.73 -1.09
N LEU A 405 -14.02 -28.02 -0.11
CA LEU A 405 -14.38 -28.52 1.22
C LEU A 405 -15.06 -27.44 2.06
N VAL A 406 -14.53 -26.22 2.11
CA VAL A 406 -15.15 -25.07 2.77
C VAL A 406 -16.51 -24.76 2.16
N TRP A 407 -16.63 -24.81 0.84
CA TRP A 407 -17.89 -24.60 0.12
C TRP A 407 -18.89 -25.74 0.38
N LYS A 408 -18.44 -27.00 0.43
CA LYS A 408 -19.28 -28.15 0.81
C LYS A 408 -19.74 -28.04 2.26
N LEU A 409 -18.84 -27.75 3.20
CA LEU A 409 -19.18 -27.57 4.62
C LEU A 409 -20.17 -26.40 4.81
N GLY A 410 -19.99 -25.29 4.09
CA GLY A 410 -20.94 -24.18 4.06
C GLY A 410 -22.35 -24.57 3.59
N ARG A 411 -22.46 -25.50 2.64
CA ARG A 411 -23.74 -26.06 2.17
C ARG A 411 -24.35 -27.07 3.15
N THR A 412 -23.54 -27.94 3.76
CA THR A 412 -24.03 -28.99 4.66
C THR A 412 -24.51 -28.43 6.00
N TYR A 413 -23.94 -27.32 6.46
CA TYR A 413 -24.27 -26.69 7.74
C TYR A 413 -25.25 -25.52 7.66
N ASN A 414 -25.82 -25.23 6.47
CA ASN A 414 -26.81 -24.15 6.26
C ASN A 414 -26.48 -22.87 7.05
N LEU A 415 -25.27 -22.36 6.87
CA LEU A 415 -24.73 -21.15 7.52
C LEU A 415 -25.37 -19.85 6.97
N SER A 416 -26.66 -19.87 6.62
CA SER A 416 -27.44 -18.67 6.28
C SER A 416 -27.79 -17.82 7.51
N MET A 417 -27.27 -18.16 8.68
CA MET A 417 -27.45 -17.41 9.92
C MET A 417 -26.18 -17.45 10.77
N PHE A 418 -25.01 -17.11 10.20
CA PHE A 418 -23.83 -16.73 10.99
C PHE A 418 -22.97 -15.71 10.29
#